data_AF-A0A4Y8VJ48-F1
#
_entry.id   AF-A0A4Y8VJ48-F1
#
_cell.length_a   1.000
_cell.length_b   1.000
_cell.length_c   1.000
_cell.angle_alpha   90.00
_cell.angle_beta   90.00
_cell.angle_gamma   90.00
#
_symmetry.space_group_name_H-M   'P 1'
#
loop_
_entity.id
_entity.type
_entity.pdbx_description
1 polymer ?
#
loop_
_entity_poly.entity_id
_entity_poly.type
_entity_poly.pdbx_seq_one_letter_code
_entity_poly.pdbx_strand_id
1 'polypeptide(L)'
;MLIQSAIALPALANNAGQLDKRFADNGVAQVYFSGSTSSLTQHVALDPQGRILIAAKVGTSQGSRFGLARLLNDGSADLGFGFQGSVIGQFASGFEATGSKVQVLPDGRILLAGLHYESEHRTLPALALFDAQGRPAPEFGDNGRKIVRLPGDLSMGTRDTWLPPGVPGAEACDFAVQDDGHILLIANHHCSLADHVGMLIRVTPDGHLDKTFNGRGFVMVRHLLLNTWLGGLLLQEDGRIVVAGAIDFPQEGLLARYLPDGQLDERFALDGFLAFKAQGHSALVNQVIESANHLHCFGSSRDPIRCMVLSVHSNGRPDLHCNNGQPTLLDIGPSGCQWSAAQRMPDGRLIAAGATIGGVEADFIVARYLADGRLDHSFGAGHGWLRTRLGRSLDTATSLAVQPEGGILVGGYSLDGNYRAVVARYLNP
;
A
#
# COMPACT_ATOMS: atom_id res chain seq x y z
N MET A 1 -33.55 -41.08 38.46
CA MET A 1 -33.05 -39.69 38.40
C MET A 1 -31.72 -39.74 37.67
N LEU A 2 -31.73 -39.52 36.35
CA LEU A 2 -30.52 -39.55 35.51
C LEU A 2 -29.96 -38.13 35.46
N ILE A 3 -28.78 -37.94 36.03
CA ILE A 3 -28.03 -36.68 35.96
C ILE A 3 -27.34 -36.66 34.59
N GLN A 4 -27.86 -35.86 33.66
CA GLN A 4 -27.14 -35.50 32.44
C GLN A 4 -26.04 -34.50 32.81
N SER A 5 -24.79 -34.96 32.82
CA SER A 5 -23.63 -34.09 32.84
C SER A 5 -23.51 -33.42 31.48
N ALA A 6 -23.90 -32.15 31.39
CA ALA A 6 -23.61 -31.32 30.23
C ALA A 6 -22.09 -31.10 30.15
N ILE A 7 -21.45 -31.67 29.13
CA ILE A 7 -20.07 -31.36 28.77
C ILE A 7 -20.12 -29.95 28.17
N ALA A 8 -19.62 -28.96 28.91
CA ALA A 8 -19.34 -27.65 28.34
C ALA A 8 -18.28 -27.86 27.25
N LEU A 9 -18.65 -27.60 25.99
CA LEU A 9 -17.68 -27.43 24.92
C LEU A 9 -16.68 -26.35 25.37
N PRO A 10 -15.36 -26.55 25.25
CA PRO A 10 -14.42 -25.49 25.54
C PRO A 10 -14.80 -24.29 24.67
N ALA A 11 -14.86 -23.11 25.27
CA ALA A 11 -14.99 -21.87 24.52
C ALA A 11 -13.94 -21.90 23.42
N LEU A 12 -14.36 -21.77 22.15
CA LEU A 12 -13.45 -21.59 21.02
C LEU A 12 -12.44 -20.54 21.45
N ALA A 13 -11.17 -20.93 21.59
CA ALA A 13 -10.12 -20.00 21.92
C ALA A 13 -10.12 -18.95 20.80
N ASN A 14 -10.54 -17.72 21.11
CA ASN A 14 -10.59 -16.65 20.14
C ASN A 14 -9.16 -16.26 19.79
N ASN A 15 -8.60 -16.93 18.79
CA ASN A 15 -7.25 -16.74 18.28
C ASN A 15 -7.24 -15.73 17.11
N ALA A 16 -8.33 -15.00 16.89
CA ALA A 16 -8.43 -13.98 15.85
C ALA A 16 -7.35 -12.90 16.07
N GLY A 17 -6.50 -12.75 15.06
CA GLY A 17 -5.37 -11.83 15.07
C GLY A 17 -4.10 -12.38 15.73
N GLN A 18 -4.09 -13.61 16.23
CA GLN A 18 -2.82 -14.22 16.65
C GLN A 18 -1.97 -14.59 15.43
N LEU A 19 -0.64 -14.57 15.59
CA LEU A 19 0.27 -15.10 14.57
C LEU A 19 -0.03 -16.59 14.31
N ASP A 20 -0.13 -16.96 13.04
CA ASP A 20 -0.30 -18.36 12.65
C ASP A 20 1.02 -19.10 12.79
N LYS A 21 1.18 -19.84 13.89
CA LYS A 21 2.41 -20.58 14.21
C LYS A 21 2.77 -21.69 13.21
N ARG A 22 1.90 -22.01 12.25
CA ARG A 22 2.18 -22.97 11.17
C ARG A 22 2.82 -22.32 9.94
N PHE A 23 2.90 -21.00 9.89
CA PHE A 23 3.52 -20.26 8.79
C PHE A 23 4.99 -19.99 9.10
N ALA A 24 5.87 -20.43 8.20
CA ALA A 24 7.33 -20.26 8.29
C ALA A 24 7.88 -20.47 9.71
N ASP A 25 8.68 -19.54 10.22
CA ASP A 25 9.17 -19.59 11.60
C ASP A 25 8.19 -18.87 12.53
N ASN A 26 7.35 -19.65 13.21
CA ASN A 26 6.45 -19.17 14.26
C ASN A 26 5.51 -18.01 13.85
N GLY A 27 5.09 -18.00 12.58
CA GLY A 27 4.21 -17.00 11.99
C GLY A 27 4.90 -15.93 11.15
N VAL A 28 6.23 -15.98 11.01
CA VAL A 28 7.02 -14.95 10.32
C VAL A 28 7.99 -15.60 9.34
N ALA A 29 7.94 -15.15 8.09
CA ALA A 29 8.90 -15.48 7.05
C ALA A 29 9.88 -14.32 6.87
N GLN A 30 11.18 -14.61 6.87
CA GLN A 30 12.19 -13.67 6.38
C GLN A 30 12.33 -13.82 4.87
N VAL A 31 12.31 -12.70 4.15
CA VAL A 31 12.42 -12.68 2.68
C VAL A 31 13.88 -12.46 2.29
N TYR A 32 14.47 -13.47 1.67
CA TYR A 32 15.87 -13.46 1.29
C TYR A 32 16.07 -12.96 -0.15
N PHE A 33 17.01 -12.03 -0.31
CA PHE A 33 17.51 -11.58 -1.60
C PHE A 33 19.03 -11.84 -1.64
N SER A 34 19.47 -12.70 -2.55
CA SER A 34 20.86 -13.16 -2.61
C SER A 34 21.83 -12.00 -2.84
N GLY A 35 22.87 -11.88 -2.01
CA GLY A 35 23.86 -10.79 -2.09
C GLY A 35 23.39 -9.42 -1.57
N SER A 36 22.19 -9.33 -0.97
CA SER A 36 21.67 -8.08 -0.40
C SER A 36 22.35 -7.70 0.92
N THR A 37 22.58 -6.40 1.11
CA THR A 37 23.04 -5.82 2.37
C THR A 37 21.86 -5.41 3.26
N SER A 38 20.73 -5.06 2.66
CA SER A 38 19.46 -4.79 3.32
C SER A 38 18.29 -5.14 2.41
N SER A 39 17.12 -5.40 3.00
CA SER A 39 15.88 -5.61 2.24
C SER A 39 14.70 -5.01 3.00
N LEU A 40 13.79 -4.36 2.28
CA LEU A 40 12.59 -3.74 2.85
C LEU A 40 11.39 -4.12 1.99
N THR A 41 10.48 -4.95 2.50
CA THR A 41 9.20 -5.22 1.82
C THR A 41 8.40 -3.93 1.72
N GLN A 42 7.93 -3.61 0.52
CA GLN A 42 7.04 -2.48 0.25
C GLN A 42 5.61 -2.95 -0.04
N HIS A 43 5.45 -4.10 -0.70
CA HIS A 43 4.14 -4.65 -1.01
C HIS A 43 4.12 -6.17 -1.01
N VAL A 44 3.01 -6.75 -0.56
CA VAL A 44 2.71 -8.17 -0.69
C VAL A 44 1.46 -8.36 -1.54
N ALA A 45 1.48 -9.35 -2.43
CA ALA A 45 0.32 -9.75 -3.23
C ALA A 45 0.22 -11.28 -3.27
N LEU A 46 -0.97 -11.76 -3.63
CA LEU A 46 -1.22 -13.18 -3.84
C LEU A 46 -1.40 -13.47 -5.32
N ASP A 47 -0.94 -14.63 -5.75
CA ASP A 47 -1.34 -15.20 -7.03
C ASP A 47 -2.54 -16.16 -6.89
N PRO A 48 -3.14 -16.62 -8.00
CA PRO A 48 -4.29 -17.53 -7.95
C PRO A 48 -4.00 -18.90 -7.31
N GLN A 49 -2.72 -19.26 -7.12
CA GLN A 49 -2.30 -20.50 -6.45
C GLN A 49 -2.06 -20.30 -4.95
N GLY A 50 -2.26 -19.08 -4.42
CA GLY A 50 -1.99 -18.73 -3.02
C GLY A 50 -0.50 -18.56 -2.71
N ARG A 51 0.37 -18.45 -3.72
CA ARG A 51 1.77 -18.06 -3.52
C ARG A 51 1.83 -16.56 -3.27
N ILE A 52 2.85 -16.14 -2.53
CA ILE A 52 3.00 -14.79 -2.01
C ILE A 52 4.09 -14.09 -2.82
N LEU A 53 3.75 -12.99 -3.47
CA LEU A 53 4.67 -12.14 -4.22
C LEU A 53 5.05 -10.94 -3.36
N ILE A 54 6.32 -10.56 -3.37
CA ILE A 54 6.87 -9.49 -2.54
C ILE A 54 7.61 -8.49 -3.42
N ALA A 55 7.17 -7.23 -3.43
CA ALA A 55 7.95 -6.10 -3.94
C ALA A 55 8.80 -5.51 -2.82
N ALA A 56 10.07 -5.20 -3.11
CA ALA A 56 11.00 -4.69 -2.10
C ALA A 56 11.95 -3.62 -2.63
N LYS A 57 12.46 -2.81 -1.70
CA LYS A 57 13.72 -2.07 -1.85
C LYS A 57 14.86 -2.96 -1.34
N VAL A 58 15.85 -3.21 -2.18
CA VAL A 58 16.99 -4.10 -1.86
C VAL A 58 18.28 -3.31 -1.92
N GLY A 59 19.00 -3.22 -0.80
CA GLY A 59 20.33 -2.65 -0.74
C GLY A 59 21.36 -3.65 -1.26
N THR A 60 22.28 -3.18 -2.11
CA THR A 60 23.41 -3.96 -2.62
C THR A 60 24.71 -3.16 -2.49
N SER A 61 25.86 -3.78 -2.77
CA SER A 61 27.15 -3.06 -2.85
C SER A 61 27.20 -2.00 -3.96
N GLN A 62 26.26 -2.03 -4.91
CA GLN A 62 26.16 -1.13 -6.05
C GLN A 62 24.98 -0.15 -5.91
N GLY A 63 24.45 0.03 -4.69
CA GLY A 63 23.30 0.89 -4.39
C GLY A 63 21.96 0.16 -4.32
N SER A 64 20.87 0.92 -4.23
CA SER A 64 19.50 0.37 -4.14
C SER A 64 19.03 -0.26 -5.45
N ARG A 65 18.30 -1.37 -5.35
CA ARG A 65 17.67 -2.11 -6.45
C ARG A 65 16.22 -2.41 -6.12
N PHE A 66 15.39 -2.62 -7.14
CA PHE A 66 14.09 -3.23 -6.91
C PHE A 66 14.30 -4.73 -6.63
N GLY A 67 13.50 -5.27 -5.73
CA GLY A 67 13.40 -6.70 -5.46
C GLY A 67 12.00 -7.21 -5.79
N LEU A 68 11.93 -8.39 -6.39
CA LEU A 68 10.71 -9.18 -6.55
C LEU A 68 10.99 -10.59 -6.04
N ALA A 69 10.33 -11.03 -4.98
CA ALA A 69 10.49 -12.40 -4.44
C ALA A 69 9.16 -13.16 -4.48
N ARG A 70 9.25 -14.49 -4.43
CA ARG A 70 8.08 -15.35 -4.28
C ARG A 70 8.26 -16.36 -3.15
N LEU A 71 7.26 -16.44 -2.29
CA LEU A 71 7.12 -17.47 -1.26
C LEU A 71 5.96 -18.40 -1.60
N LEU A 72 6.02 -19.63 -1.10
CA LEU A 72 4.91 -20.57 -1.07
C LEU A 72 3.91 -20.20 0.03
N ASN A 73 2.74 -20.83 0.03
CA ASN A 73 1.67 -20.57 0.99
C ASN A 73 2.07 -20.87 2.46
N ASP A 74 3.07 -21.74 2.66
CA ASP A 74 3.62 -22.03 3.98
C ASP A 74 4.68 -21.01 4.44
N GLY A 75 5.04 -20.04 3.59
CA GLY A 75 6.03 -19.00 3.85
C GLY A 75 7.47 -19.37 3.50
N SER A 76 7.72 -20.59 3.00
CA SER A 76 9.02 -20.98 2.47
C SER A 76 9.29 -20.34 1.10
N ALA A 77 10.56 -20.15 0.72
CA ALA A 77 10.92 -19.55 -0.56
C ALA A 77 10.60 -20.47 -1.75
N ASP A 78 9.97 -19.94 -2.80
CA ASP A 78 9.80 -20.67 -4.06
C ASP A 78 11.10 -20.60 -4.88
N LEU A 79 12.00 -21.57 -4.65
CA LEU A 79 13.33 -21.59 -5.28
C LEU A 79 13.30 -21.69 -6.81
N GLY A 80 12.16 -22.03 -7.42
CA GLY A 80 11.98 -22.04 -8.87
C GLY A 80 11.70 -20.67 -9.50
N PHE A 81 11.50 -19.63 -8.68
CA PHE A 81 11.26 -18.27 -9.16
C PHE A 81 12.56 -17.47 -9.26
N GLY A 82 12.78 -16.81 -10.41
CA GLY A 82 13.97 -16.00 -10.63
C GLY A 82 15.27 -16.74 -10.31
N PHE A 83 16.15 -16.11 -9.54
CA PHE A 83 17.35 -16.71 -8.97
C PHE A 83 17.15 -16.96 -7.48
N GLN A 84 17.08 -18.24 -7.10
CA GLN A 84 16.90 -18.69 -5.70
C GLN A 84 15.66 -18.08 -5.02
N GLY A 85 14.56 -17.94 -5.76
CA GLY A 85 13.29 -17.40 -5.25
C GLY A 85 13.13 -15.89 -5.36
N SER A 86 14.06 -15.19 -6.01
CA SER A 86 14.02 -13.74 -6.13
C SER A 86 14.59 -13.20 -7.44
N VAL A 87 14.19 -11.99 -7.79
CA VAL A 87 14.75 -11.15 -8.85
C VAL A 87 15.21 -9.86 -8.19
N ILE A 88 16.45 -9.47 -8.44
CA ILE A 88 17.00 -8.18 -8.05
C ILE A 88 17.33 -7.43 -9.34
N GLY A 89 16.84 -6.20 -9.49
CA GLY A 89 16.99 -5.47 -10.75
C GLY A 89 16.97 -3.96 -10.63
N GLN A 90 17.11 -3.33 -11.79
CA GLN A 90 17.11 -1.88 -12.00
C GLN A 90 16.33 -1.56 -13.27
N PHE A 91 15.71 -0.39 -13.36
CA PHE A 91 14.94 0.00 -14.55
C PHE A 91 15.83 0.41 -15.72
N ALA A 92 16.98 1.04 -15.44
CA ALA A 92 18.02 1.36 -16.41
C ALA A 92 19.41 1.07 -15.84
N SER A 93 20.39 0.84 -16.72
CA SER A 93 21.74 0.48 -16.31
C SER A 93 22.44 1.60 -15.55
N GLY A 94 23.06 1.27 -14.41
CA GLY A 94 23.86 2.21 -13.60
C GLY A 94 23.05 3.07 -12.63
N PHE A 95 21.73 2.91 -12.57
CA PHE A 95 20.87 3.71 -11.71
C PHE A 95 20.25 2.88 -10.58
N GLU A 96 19.97 3.55 -9.46
CA GLU A 96 19.25 2.92 -8.37
C GLU A 96 17.76 2.74 -8.68
N ALA A 97 17.16 1.78 -7.97
CA ALA A 97 15.73 1.49 -8.08
C ALA A 97 15.13 1.04 -6.75
N THR A 98 13.81 1.14 -6.65
CA THR A 98 12.99 0.51 -5.61
C THR A 98 11.80 -0.20 -6.25
N GLY A 99 11.33 -1.30 -5.65
CA GLY A 99 10.04 -1.90 -5.98
C GLY A 99 9.02 -1.49 -4.93
N SER A 100 7.94 -0.83 -5.35
CA SER A 100 6.92 -0.25 -4.47
C SER A 100 5.67 -1.12 -4.40
N LYS A 101 5.16 -1.60 -5.55
CA LYS A 101 3.97 -2.45 -5.61
C LYS A 101 4.15 -3.59 -6.60
N VAL A 102 3.49 -4.71 -6.33
CA VAL A 102 3.40 -5.87 -7.25
C VAL A 102 1.95 -6.33 -7.37
N GLN A 103 1.55 -6.72 -8.58
CA GLN A 103 0.27 -7.34 -8.88
C GLN A 103 0.47 -8.48 -9.88
N VAL A 104 -0.27 -9.58 -9.70
CA VAL A 104 -0.40 -10.63 -10.71
C VAL A 104 -1.56 -10.27 -11.63
N LEU A 105 -1.27 -10.19 -12.93
CA LEU A 105 -2.25 -9.88 -13.97
C LEU A 105 -3.12 -11.11 -14.29
N PRO A 106 -4.31 -10.94 -14.90
CA PRO A 106 -5.19 -12.06 -15.24
C PRO A 106 -4.57 -13.13 -16.13
N ASP A 107 -3.57 -12.76 -16.95
CA ASP A 107 -2.82 -13.68 -17.82
C ASP A 107 -1.66 -14.40 -17.10
N GLY A 108 -1.47 -14.17 -15.80
CA GLY A 108 -0.42 -14.76 -14.98
C GLY A 108 0.93 -14.05 -15.05
N ARG A 109 1.06 -12.97 -15.83
CA ARG A 109 2.24 -12.08 -15.76
C ARG A 109 2.25 -11.29 -14.46
N ILE A 110 3.42 -10.82 -14.08
CA ILE A 110 3.65 -10.10 -12.82
C ILE A 110 4.09 -8.69 -13.16
N LEU A 111 3.28 -7.71 -12.79
CA LEU A 111 3.59 -6.29 -12.95
C LEU A 111 4.13 -5.75 -11.64
N LEU A 112 5.29 -5.08 -11.71
CA LEU A 112 5.92 -4.39 -10.60
C LEU A 112 6.02 -2.90 -10.94
N ALA A 113 5.59 -2.05 -10.01
CA ALA A 113 5.83 -0.61 -10.06
C ALA A 113 6.86 -0.21 -9.00
N GLY A 114 7.57 0.89 -9.26
CA GLY A 114 8.59 1.38 -8.37
C GLY A 114 9.13 2.74 -8.77
N LEU A 115 10.23 3.14 -8.16
CA LEU A 115 10.94 4.38 -8.49
C LEU A 115 12.28 4.06 -9.13
N HIS A 116 12.59 4.79 -10.19
CA HIS A 116 13.90 4.88 -10.82
C HIS A 116 14.59 6.17 -10.36
N TYR A 117 15.82 6.07 -9.88
CA TYR A 117 16.57 7.21 -9.34
C TYR A 117 17.59 7.66 -10.38
N GLU A 118 17.37 8.82 -11.00
CA GLU A 118 18.39 9.46 -11.85
C GLU A 118 19.48 10.12 -11.02
N SER A 119 19.13 10.54 -9.79
CA SER A 119 20.04 11.02 -8.75
C SER A 119 19.38 10.83 -7.38
N GLU A 120 20.10 11.14 -6.30
CA GLU A 120 19.55 11.14 -4.93
C GLU A 120 18.33 12.05 -4.76
N HIS A 121 18.17 13.04 -5.66
CA HIS A 121 17.11 14.04 -5.60
C HIS A 121 16.14 13.94 -6.77
N ARG A 122 16.25 12.94 -7.64
CA ARG A 122 15.37 12.83 -8.80
C ARG A 122 14.90 11.41 -9.02
N THR A 123 13.60 11.24 -8.90
CA THR A 123 12.93 9.95 -9.08
C THR A 123 11.90 10.03 -10.20
N LEU A 124 11.73 8.91 -10.90
CA LEU A 124 10.71 8.72 -11.92
C LEU A 124 9.91 7.46 -11.60
N PRO A 125 8.58 7.46 -11.80
CA PRO A 125 7.82 6.23 -11.73
C PRO A 125 8.29 5.28 -12.84
N ALA A 126 8.41 4.01 -12.50
CA ALA A 126 8.84 2.99 -13.43
C ALA A 126 8.09 1.66 -13.21
N LEU A 127 7.95 0.92 -14.29
CA LEU A 127 7.28 -0.37 -14.36
C LEU A 127 8.25 -1.44 -14.84
N ALA A 128 8.08 -2.66 -14.34
CA ALA A 128 8.71 -3.86 -14.87
C ALA A 128 7.67 -4.96 -14.98
N LEU A 129 7.63 -5.62 -16.13
CA LEU A 129 6.73 -6.74 -16.40
C LEU A 129 7.54 -8.03 -16.49
N PHE A 130 7.08 -9.05 -15.79
CA PHE A 130 7.70 -10.36 -15.76
C PHE A 130 6.69 -11.44 -16.13
N ASP A 131 7.19 -12.57 -16.62
CA ASP A 131 6.40 -13.78 -16.69
C ASP A 131 6.20 -14.43 -15.31
N ALA A 132 5.46 -15.53 -15.26
CA ALA A 132 5.19 -16.29 -14.05
C ALA A 132 6.44 -16.94 -13.42
N GLN A 133 7.62 -16.88 -14.04
CA GLN A 133 8.88 -17.39 -13.49
C GLN A 133 9.85 -16.25 -13.12
N GLY A 134 9.44 -14.99 -13.25
CA GLY A 134 10.25 -13.83 -12.91
C GLY A 134 11.23 -13.42 -14.01
N ARG A 135 11.05 -13.91 -15.25
CA ARG A 135 11.83 -13.47 -16.40
C ARG A 135 11.19 -12.20 -16.99
N PRO A 136 11.96 -11.17 -17.36
CA PRO A 136 11.41 -9.96 -17.98
C PRO A 136 10.62 -10.29 -19.25
N ALA A 137 9.48 -9.62 -19.43
CA ALA A 137 8.62 -9.75 -20.60
C ALA A 137 9.10 -8.80 -21.71
N PRO A 138 9.86 -9.27 -22.72
CA PRO A 138 10.61 -8.39 -23.62
C PRO A 138 9.74 -7.45 -24.47
N GLU A 139 8.46 -7.78 -24.66
CA GLU A 139 7.49 -6.98 -25.40
C GLU A 139 7.05 -5.70 -24.67
N PHE A 140 7.31 -5.59 -23.36
CA PHE A 140 6.88 -4.45 -22.56
C PHE A 140 7.99 -3.41 -22.45
N GLY A 141 7.71 -2.18 -22.90
CA GLY A 141 8.67 -1.07 -22.84
C GLY A 141 10.01 -1.39 -23.49
N ASP A 142 11.10 -1.18 -22.74
CA ASP A 142 12.47 -1.55 -23.08
C ASP A 142 12.84 -2.87 -22.38
N ASN A 143 12.62 -3.98 -23.08
CA ASN A 143 12.96 -5.33 -22.64
C ASN A 143 12.38 -5.70 -21.25
N GLY A 144 11.08 -5.48 -21.08
CA GLY A 144 10.34 -5.77 -19.85
C GLY A 144 10.34 -4.64 -18.82
N ARG A 145 10.84 -3.45 -19.16
CA ARG A 145 10.96 -2.32 -18.24
C ARG A 145 10.53 -1.03 -18.89
N LYS A 146 9.90 -0.14 -18.12
CA LYS A 146 9.53 1.19 -18.60
C LYS A 146 9.79 2.23 -17.54
N ILE A 147 10.59 3.23 -17.87
CA ILE A 147 10.65 4.47 -17.10
C ILE A 147 9.61 5.41 -17.69
N VAL A 148 8.70 5.90 -16.85
CA VAL A 148 7.61 6.79 -17.27
C VAL A 148 8.08 8.23 -17.14
N ARG A 149 8.11 8.94 -18.27
CA ARG A 149 8.46 10.36 -18.35
C ARG A 149 7.28 11.14 -18.86
N LEU A 150 6.91 12.17 -18.12
CA LEU A 150 5.89 13.14 -18.50
C LEU A 150 6.50 14.27 -19.34
N PRO A 151 5.77 14.78 -20.35
CA PRO A 151 6.25 15.86 -21.21
C PRO A 151 6.36 17.21 -20.47
N GLY A 152 7.06 18.17 -21.08
CA GLY A 152 7.09 19.57 -20.62
C GLY A 152 7.82 19.77 -19.29
N ASP A 153 8.95 19.10 -19.09
CA ASP A 153 9.81 19.19 -17.90
C ASP A 153 9.15 18.80 -16.56
N LEU A 154 7.92 18.28 -16.58
CA LEU A 154 7.21 17.78 -15.38
C LEU A 154 7.92 16.60 -14.68
N SER A 155 8.94 16.04 -15.32
CA SER A 155 9.78 14.96 -14.79
C SER A 155 11.17 15.43 -14.33
N MET A 156 11.41 16.75 -14.26
CA MET A 156 12.74 17.33 -14.03
C MET A 156 12.94 17.90 -12.63
N GLY A 157 11.89 18.05 -11.82
CA GLY A 157 12.04 18.65 -10.50
C GLY A 157 12.80 17.76 -9.52
N THR A 158 13.35 18.41 -8.51
CA THR A 158 14.17 17.78 -7.47
C THR A 158 13.36 17.61 -6.19
N ARG A 159 13.59 16.48 -5.53
CA ARG A 159 13.11 16.17 -4.19
C ARG A 159 13.53 17.25 -3.19
N ASP A 160 12.64 17.53 -2.23
CA ASP A 160 13.02 18.28 -1.04
C ASP A 160 14.00 17.46 -0.18
N THR A 161 15.14 18.03 0.14
CA THR A 161 16.21 17.39 0.91
C THR A 161 15.84 17.17 2.38
N TRP A 162 14.81 17.86 2.89
CA TRP A 162 14.36 17.74 4.29
C TRP A 162 13.45 16.55 4.59
N LEU A 163 12.84 15.92 3.58
CA LEU A 163 12.03 14.72 3.81
C LEU A 163 12.94 13.49 3.90
N PRO A 164 12.94 12.71 5.00
CA PRO A 164 13.69 11.47 5.07
C PRO A 164 13.18 10.46 4.01
N PRO A 165 14.04 9.62 3.40
CA PRO A 165 13.61 8.54 2.51
C PRO A 165 12.63 7.58 3.18
N GLY A 166 11.60 7.15 2.44
CA GLY A 166 10.66 6.11 2.91
C GLY A 166 9.53 6.59 3.83
N VAL A 167 9.20 7.89 3.85
CA VAL A 167 7.96 8.37 4.49
C VAL A 167 6.76 7.92 3.63
N PRO A 168 5.84 7.08 4.14
CA PRO A 168 4.63 6.69 3.41
C PRO A 168 3.85 7.93 2.95
N GLY A 169 3.42 7.94 1.69
CA GLY A 169 2.75 9.08 1.05
C GLY A 169 3.69 10.16 0.48
N ALA A 170 4.98 10.20 0.84
CA ALA A 170 5.94 11.16 0.25
C ALA A 170 6.59 10.62 -1.03
N GLU A 171 7.05 9.37 -1.01
CA GLU A 171 7.63 8.65 -2.15
C GLU A 171 6.70 7.50 -2.58
N ALA A 172 5.47 7.84 -2.97
CA ALA A 172 4.49 6.85 -3.40
C ALA A 172 4.62 6.56 -4.90
N CYS A 173 4.67 5.28 -5.23
CA CYS A 173 4.41 4.76 -6.57
C CYS A 173 3.47 3.59 -6.42
N ASP A 174 2.20 3.82 -6.71
CA ASP A 174 1.11 2.85 -6.62
C ASP A 174 0.45 2.75 -8.00
N PHE A 175 -0.19 1.62 -8.28
CA PHE A 175 -0.83 1.37 -9.57
C PHE A 175 -2.09 0.53 -9.45
N ALA A 176 -2.96 0.68 -10.45
CA ALA A 176 -4.09 -0.20 -10.69
C ALA A 176 -4.18 -0.50 -12.20
N VAL A 177 -4.73 -1.64 -12.56
CA VAL A 177 -4.89 -2.04 -13.97
C VAL A 177 -6.38 -2.01 -14.30
N GLN A 178 -6.75 -1.27 -15.34
CA GLN A 178 -8.11 -1.23 -15.87
C GLN A 178 -8.43 -2.50 -16.66
N ASP A 179 -9.72 -2.80 -16.86
CA ASP A 179 -10.19 -4.01 -17.55
C ASP A 179 -9.69 -4.13 -19.01
N ASP A 180 -9.37 -3.00 -19.64
CA ASP A 180 -8.81 -2.93 -20.98
C ASP A 180 -7.27 -3.12 -21.01
N GLY A 181 -6.67 -3.38 -19.85
CA GLY A 181 -5.23 -3.59 -19.65
C GLY A 181 -4.41 -2.30 -19.49
N HIS A 182 -5.00 -1.11 -19.59
CA HIS A 182 -4.28 0.12 -19.29
C HIS A 182 -3.90 0.18 -17.81
N ILE A 183 -2.74 0.76 -17.54
CA ILE A 183 -2.17 0.82 -16.20
C ILE A 183 -2.27 2.27 -15.72
N LEU A 184 -2.99 2.48 -14.63
CA LEU A 184 -3.04 3.73 -13.88
C LEU A 184 -1.90 3.74 -12.87
N LEU A 185 -1.19 4.86 -12.77
CA LEU A 185 -0.08 5.09 -11.86
C LEU A 185 -0.32 6.37 -11.07
N ILE A 186 -0.03 6.34 -9.78
CA ILE A 186 0.20 7.57 -9.02
C ILE A 186 1.67 7.77 -8.74
N ALA A 187 2.12 9.02 -8.83
CA ALA A 187 3.46 9.42 -8.45
C ALA A 187 3.43 10.87 -7.93
N ASN A 188 4.23 11.16 -6.91
CA ASN A 188 4.41 12.53 -6.43
C ASN A 188 5.57 13.16 -7.21
N HIS A 189 5.25 14.13 -8.06
CA HIS A 189 6.23 14.82 -8.88
C HIS A 189 6.63 16.16 -8.25
N HIS A 190 7.89 16.50 -8.47
CA HIS A 190 8.41 17.84 -8.23
C HIS A 190 8.39 18.57 -9.58
N CYS A 191 7.65 19.67 -9.69
CA CYS A 191 7.62 20.47 -10.92
C CYS A 191 8.66 21.60 -10.87
N SER A 192 8.94 22.13 -9.69
CA SER A 192 10.01 23.10 -9.41
C SER A 192 10.39 23.03 -7.91
N LEU A 193 11.36 23.84 -7.46
CA LEU A 193 11.68 23.96 -6.04
C LEU A 193 10.43 24.46 -5.28
N ALA A 194 9.94 23.68 -4.32
CA ALA A 194 8.72 23.91 -3.51
C ALA A 194 7.35 23.78 -4.22
N ASP A 195 7.29 23.32 -5.48
CA ASP A 195 6.02 22.97 -6.15
C ASP A 195 5.87 21.44 -6.26
N HIS A 196 4.92 20.91 -5.49
CA HIS A 196 4.66 19.48 -5.34
C HIS A 196 3.26 19.14 -5.83
N VAL A 197 3.16 18.12 -6.67
CA VAL A 197 1.87 17.69 -7.19
C VAL A 197 1.79 16.18 -7.33
N GLY A 198 0.69 15.66 -6.82
CA GLY A 198 0.23 14.31 -7.12
C GLY A 198 -0.14 14.17 -8.59
N MET A 199 0.46 13.20 -9.26
CA MET A 199 0.16 12.88 -10.65
C MET A 199 -0.63 11.58 -10.72
N LEU A 200 -1.73 11.58 -11.46
CA LEU A 200 -2.40 10.37 -11.93
C LEU A 200 -2.06 10.20 -13.41
N ILE A 201 -1.37 9.12 -13.75
CA ILE A 201 -0.82 8.86 -15.09
C ILE A 201 -1.47 7.60 -15.63
N ARG A 202 -1.83 7.58 -16.91
CA ARG A 202 -2.25 6.35 -17.59
C ARG A 202 -1.23 5.94 -18.64
N VAL A 203 -0.83 4.68 -18.61
CA VAL A 203 -0.02 4.06 -19.66
C VAL A 203 -0.76 2.89 -20.31
N THR A 204 -0.45 2.63 -21.56
CA THR A 204 -0.96 1.51 -22.35
C THR A 204 -0.41 0.17 -21.83
N PRO A 205 -1.01 -0.97 -22.21
CA PRO A 205 -0.55 -2.30 -21.80
C PRO A 205 0.91 -2.62 -22.17
N ASP A 206 1.46 -1.96 -23.19
CA ASP A 206 2.88 -2.06 -23.62
C ASP A 206 3.79 -1.00 -22.96
N GLY A 207 3.24 -0.19 -22.05
CA GLY A 207 3.97 0.76 -21.20
C GLY A 207 4.16 2.15 -21.81
N HIS A 208 3.50 2.51 -22.90
CA HIS A 208 3.58 3.87 -23.45
C HIS A 208 2.60 4.82 -22.76
N LEU A 209 2.94 6.12 -22.67
CA LEU A 209 2.01 7.11 -22.14
C LEU A 209 0.75 7.17 -23.01
N ASP A 210 -0.43 6.96 -22.41
CA ASP A 210 -1.68 6.94 -23.14
C ASP A 210 -2.29 8.34 -23.26
N LYS A 211 -2.03 9.02 -24.38
CA LYS A 211 -2.49 10.40 -24.62
C LYS A 211 -4.01 10.56 -24.70
N THR A 212 -4.80 9.47 -24.77
CA THR A 212 -6.26 9.57 -24.75
C THR A 212 -6.79 9.91 -23.36
N PHE A 213 -6.07 9.54 -22.30
CA PHE A 213 -6.42 9.84 -20.92
C PHE A 213 -6.25 11.33 -20.61
N ASN A 214 -7.34 12.01 -20.24
CA ASN A 214 -7.38 13.45 -19.99
C ASN A 214 -6.74 14.29 -21.12
N GLY A 215 -6.79 13.78 -22.36
CA GLY A 215 -6.21 14.39 -23.57
C GLY A 215 -4.68 14.51 -23.61
N ARG A 216 -3.94 14.01 -22.60
CA ARG A 216 -2.48 14.16 -22.51
C ARG A 216 -1.73 13.01 -21.82
N GLY A 217 -2.46 12.04 -21.28
CA GLY A 217 -1.94 10.86 -20.57
C GLY A 217 -1.78 11.00 -19.07
N PHE A 218 -2.11 12.17 -18.51
CA PHE A 218 -2.01 12.38 -17.08
C PHE A 218 -2.92 13.52 -16.58
N VAL A 219 -3.19 13.48 -15.29
CA VAL A 219 -3.86 14.50 -14.51
C VAL A 219 -2.88 15.02 -13.46
N MET A 220 -2.86 16.35 -13.30
CA MET A 220 -2.21 17.00 -12.17
C MET A 220 -3.29 17.19 -11.11
N VAL A 221 -3.20 16.43 -10.00
CA VAL A 221 -4.21 16.43 -8.97
C VAL A 221 -3.96 17.62 -8.06
N ARG A 222 -4.60 18.76 -8.32
CA ARG A 222 -4.53 19.95 -7.46
C ARG A 222 -5.92 20.37 -7.02
N HIS A 223 -6.02 20.76 -5.76
CA HIS A 223 -7.21 21.40 -5.21
C HIS A 223 -6.85 22.81 -4.77
N LEU A 224 -7.56 23.82 -5.28
CA LEU A 224 -7.33 25.24 -4.96
C LEU A 224 -5.88 25.73 -5.18
N LEU A 225 -5.19 25.19 -6.18
CA LEU A 225 -3.78 25.48 -6.51
C LEU A 225 -2.77 25.12 -5.40
N LEU A 226 -3.19 24.34 -4.40
CA LEU A 226 -2.33 23.89 -3.31
C LEU A 226 -1.53 22.65 -3.71
N ASN A 227 -0.40 22.46 -3.04
CA ASN A 227 0.46 21.29 -3.19
C ASN A 227 -0.28 20.04 -2.69
N THR A 228 -0.08 18.92 -3.38
CA THR A 228 -0.72 17.64 -3.04
C THR A 228 0.30 16.50 -3.01
N TRP A 229 0.04 15.55 -2.13
CA TRP A 229 0.76 14.28 -2.05
C TRP A 229 -0.24 13.15 -2.08
N LEU A 230 -0.13 12.27 -3.06
CA LEU A 230 -0.96 11.08 -3.14
C LEU A 230 -0.31 9.94 -2.37
N GLY A 231 -1.14 9.25 -1.59
CA GLY A 231 -0.78 8.05 -0.83
C GLY A 231 -1.45 6.78 -1.36
N GLY A 232 -2.60 6.88 -2.03
CA GLY A 232 -3.34 5.71 -2.50
C GLY A 232 -4.14 5.93 -3.79
N LEU A 233 -4.32 4.84 -4.53
CA LEU A 233 -5.10 4.76 -5.77
C LEU A 233 -6.09 3.60 -5.67
N LEU A 234 -7.38 3.90 -5.86
CA LEU A 234 -8.46 2.93 -5.90
C LEU A 234 -9.15 3.01 -7.27
N LEU A 235 -9.15 1.89 -8.00
CA LEU A 235 -10.01 1.69 -9.16
C LEU A 235 -11.32 1.06 -8.66
N GLN A 236 -12.43 1.79 -8.78
CA GLN A 236 -13.76 1.31 -8.39
C GLN A 236 -14.29 0.27 -9.37
N GLU A 237 -15.25 -0.55 -8.92
CA GLU A 237 -15.88 -1.59 -9.75
C GLU A 237 -16.53 -1.05 -11.04
N ASP A 238 -16.96 0.23 -11.04
CA ASP A 238 -17.53 0.89 -12.23
C ASP A 238 -16.50 1.64 -13.08
N GLY A 239 -15.21 1.43 -12.83
CA GLY A 239 -14.10 1.99 -13.58
C GLY A 239 -13.74 3.43 -13.19
N ARG A 240 -14.48 4.08 -12.29
CA ARG A 240 -14.07 5.37 -11.73
C ARG A 240 -12.80 5.22 -10.89
N ILE A 241 -12.03 6.29 -10.83
CA ILE A 241 -10.70 6.30 -10.23
C ILE A 241 -10.72 7.25 -9.04
N VAL A 242 -10.48 6.74 -7.84
CA VAL A 242 -10.32 7.54 -6.64
C VAL A 242 -8.83 7.62 -6.29
N VAL A 243 -8.33 8.82 -6.13
CA VAL A 243 -6.98 9.07 -5.58
C VAL A 243 -7.12 9.72 -4.22
N ALA A 244 -6.21 9.39 -3.31
CA ALA A 244 -6.23 9.93 -1.95
C ALA A 244 -4.84 10.25 -1.42
N GLY A 245 -4.79 11.10 -0.41
CA GLY A 245 -3.54 11.59 0.14
C GLY A 245 -3.71 12.78 1.08
N ALA A 246 -2.92 13.83 0.87
CA ALA A 246 -3.01 15.09 1.59
C ALA A 246 -2.82 16.32 0.67
N ILE A 247 -3.34 17.46 1.13
CA ILE A 247 -3.09 18.82 0.59
C ILE A 247 -2.31 19.61 1.64
N ASP A 248 -1.34 20.43 1.23
CA ASP A 248 -0.60 21.30 2.17
C ASP A 248 -1.28 22.64 2.49
N PHE A 249 -1.23 22.92 3.80
CA PHE A 249 -1.50 24.13 4.58
C PHE A 249 -2.93 24.73 4.66
N PRO A 250 -3.62 24.52 5.81
CA PRO A 250 -3.30 23.52 6.83
C PRO A 250 -3.35 22.13 6.18
N GLN A 251 -2.50 21.21 6.64
CA GLN A 251 -2.45 19.88 6.04
C GLN A 251 -3.80 19.17 6.22
N GLU A 252 -4.48 18.87 5.12
CA GLU A 252 -5.80 18.24 5.09
C GLU A 252 -5.74 16.93 4.31
N GLY A 253 -6.51 15.93 4.77
CA GLY A 253 -6.69 14.69 4.03
C GLY A 253 -7.44 14.98 2.74
N LEU A 254 -7.04 14.34 1.65
CA LEU A 254 -7.59 14.57 0.31
C LEU A 254 -8.18 13.28 -0.26
N LEU A 255 -9.35 13.39 -0.88
CA LEU A 255 -9.85 12.47 -1.89
C LEU A 255 -10.25 13.26 -3.14
N ALA A 256 -9.92 12.71 -4.31
CA ALA A 256 -10.42 13.21 -5.59
C ALA A 256 -10.90 12.03 -6.43
N ARG A 257 -11.96 12.23 -7.22
CA ARG A 257 -12.46 11.19 -8.12
C ARG A 257 -12.45 11.62 -9.58
N TYR A 258 -12.01 10.71 -10.43
CA TYR A 258 -11.94 10.86 -11.87
C TYR A 258 -12.78 9.78 -12.57
N LEU A 259 -13.27 10.10 -13.76
CA LEU A 259 -13.88 9.18 -14.68
C LEU A 259 -12.82 8.23 -15.28
N PRO A 260 -13.21 7.10 -15.90
CA PRO A 260 -12.27 6.15 -16.49
C PRO A 260 -11.33 6.75 -17.53
N ASP A 261 -11.71 7.87 -18.16
CA ASP A 261 -10.92 8.61 -19.16
C ASP A 261 -10.04 9.72 -18.55
N GLY A 262 -10.08 9.91 -17.24
CA GLY A 262 -9.25 10.89 -16.52
C GLY A 262 -9.87 12.28 -16.36
N GLN A 263 -11.09 12.52 -16.85
CA GLN A 263 -11.84 13.73 -16.53
C GLN A 263 -12.25 13.74 -15.05
N LEU A 264 -12.30 14.91 -14.41
CA LEU A 264 -12.74 15.02 -13.01
C LEU A 264 -14.22 14.69 -12.89
N ASP A 265 -14.60 13.84 -11.93
CA ASP A 265 -16.00 13.60 -11.60
C ASP A 265 -16.51 14.68 -10.64
N GLU A 266 -16.98 15.79 -11.20
CA GLU A 266 -17.47 16.96 -10.43
C GLU A 266 -18.67 16.64 -9.51
N ARG A 267 -19.30 15.46 -9.67
CA ARG A 267 -20.41 15.01 -8.79
C ARG A 267 -19.92 14.38 -7.50
N PHE A 268 -18.63 14.07 -7.40
CA PHE A 268 -18.02 13.53 -6.18
C PHE A 268 -17.78 14.65 -5.17
N ALA A 269 -18.25 14.45 -3.95
CA ALA A 269 -18.14 15.37 -2.82
C ALA A 269 -18.53 16.81 -3.22
N LEU A 270 -17.58 17.75 -3.19
CA LEU A 270 -17.73 19.12 -3.68
C LEU A 270 -16.75 19.33 -4.83
N ASP A 271 -17.30 19.57 -6.03
CA ASP A 271 -16.53 19.84 -7.26
C ASP A 271 -15.43 18.80 -7.54
N GLY A 272 -15.70 17.52 -7.23
CA GLY A 272 -14.79 16.40 -7.46
C GLY A 272 -13.79 16.12 -6.33
N PHE A 273 -13.80 16.91 -5.26
CA PHE A 273 -12.84 16.81 -4.15
C PHE A 273 -13.51 16.72 -2.78
N LEU A 274 -12.88 15.96 -1.88
CA LEU A 274 -13.10 16.05 -0.44
C LEU A 274 -11.78 16.41 0.23
N ALA A 275 -11.78 17.51 0.97
CA ALA A 275 -10.70 17.90 1.88
C ALA A 275 -11.22 17.87 3.32
N PHE A 276 -10.44 17.34 4.27
CA PHE A 276 -10.89 17.21 5.66
C PHE A 276 -9.75 17.19 6.69
N LYS A 277 -10.09 17.51 7.94
CA LYS A 277 -9.24 17.35 9.11
C LYS A 277 -9.71 16.22 10.01
N ALA A 278 -8.81 15.67 10.80
CA ALA A 278 -9.11 14.63 11.78
C ALA A 278 -9.31 15.22 13.17
N GLN A 279 -10.55 15.59 13.48
CA GLN A 279 -10.92 16.19 14.78
C GLN A 279 -10.06 17.43 15.13
N GLY A 280 -9.85 18.31 14.14
CA GLY A 280 -9.02 19.50 14.26
C GLY A 280 -7.53 19.30 13.94
N HIS A 281 -7.05 18.05 13.87
CA HIS A 281 -5.68 17.71 13.51
C HIS A 281 -5.52 17.53 12.00
N SER A 282 -4.27 17.63 11.52
CA SER A 282 -3.94 17.32 10.13
C SER A 282 -4.27 15.86 9.79
N ALA A 283 -4.53 15.56 8.53
CA ALA A 283 -4.86 14.21 8.08
C ALA A 283 -4.05 13.80 6.83
N LEU A 284 -3.73 12.51 6.76
CA LEU A 284 -3.12 11.85 5.60
C LEU A 284 -3.90 10.57 5.34
N VAL A 285 -4.29 10.33 4.09
CA VAL A 285 -4.91 9.08 3.64
C VAL A 285 -3.88 8.27 2.87
N ASN A 286 -3.60 7.05 3.33
CA ASN A 286 -2.67 6.13 2.68
C ASN A 286 -3.39 5.05 1.86
N GLN A 287 -4.63 4.70 2.22
CA GLN A 287 -5.40 3.69 1.49
C GLN A 287 -6.89 4.03 1.48
N VAL A 288 -7.55 3.71 0.37
CA VAL A 288 -9.02 3.81 0.24
C VAL A 288 -9.56 2.45 -0.19
N ILE A 289 -10.61 2.00 0.48
CA ILE A 289 -11.30 0.75 0.17
C ILE A 289 -12.74 1.06 -0.20
N GLU A 290 -13.21 0.49 -1.31
CA GLU A 290 -14.63 0.41 -1.64
C GLU A 290 -15.28 -0.78 -0.93
N SER A 291 -16.38 -0.50 -0.21
CA SER A 291 -17.18 -1.53 0.46
C SER A 291 -18.66 -1.14 0.39
N ALA A 292 -19.46 -1.97 -0.28
CA ALA A 292 -20.88 -1.71 -0.52
C ALA A 292 -21.11 -0.31 -1.13
N ASN A 293 -21.75 0.60 -0.39
CA ASN A 293 -22.04 1.97 -0.85
C ASN A 293 -21.12 3.03 -0.21
N HIS A 294 -19.95 2.61 0.27
CA HIS A 294 -19.03 3.43 1.03
C HIS A 294 -17.59 3.34 0.53
N LEU A 295 -16.86 4.42 0.79
CA LEU A 295 -15.41 4.45 0.72
C LEU A 295 -14.88 4.60 2.15
N HIS A 296 -13.95 3.71 2.53
CA HIS A 296 -13.27 3.76 3.82
C HIS A 296 -11.83 4.19 3.61
N CYS A 297 -11.45 5.30 4.25
CA CYS A 297 -10.16 5.95 4.11
C CYS A 297 -9.33 5.64 5.34
N PHE A 298 -8.21 4.93 5.14
CA PHE A 298 -7.27 4.57 6.19
C PHE A 298 -6.00 5.41 6.06
N GLY A 299 -5.49 5.88 7.20
CA GLY A 299 -4.23 6.60 7.26
C GLY A 299 -3.93 7.07 8.66
N SER A 300 -3.56 8.34 8.81
CA SER A 300 -3.18 8.90 10.10
C SER A 300 -3.48 10.38 10.25
N SER A 301 -3.68 10.83 11.49
CA SER A 301 -3.53 12.24 11.82
C SER A 301 -2.06 12.65 11.94
N ARG A 302 -1.77 13.96 12.00
CA ARG A 302 -0.48 14.49 12.47
C ARG A 302 -0.70 15.39 13.69
N ASP A 303 0.28 15.39 14.58
CA ASP A 303 0.34 16.26 15.78
C ASP A 303 -0.88 16.17 16.73
N PRO A 304 -1.17 15.00 17.34
CA PRO A 304 -0.35 13.79 17.39
C PRO A 304 -0.63 12.82 16.24
N ILE A 305 0.32 11.90 16.00
CA ILE A 305 0.16 10.87 14.96
C ILE A 305 -0.66 9.70 15.51
N ARG A 306 -1.90 9.58 15.05
CA ARG A 306 -2.83 8.52 15.41
C ARG A 306 -3.33 7.81 14.17
N CYS A 307 -3.64 6.53 14.31
CA CYS A 307 -4.34 5.79 13.28
C CYS A 307 -5.70 6.43 13.01
N MET A 308 -6.05 6.60 11.74
CA MET A 308 -7.27 7.28 11.32
C MET A 308 -8.09 6.42 10.38
N VAL A 309 -9.40 6.40 10.58
CA VAL A 309 -10.39 5.87 9.63
C VAL A 309 -11.49 6.90 9.40
N LEU A 310 -11.80 7.19 8.13
CA LEU A 310 -12.97 7.97 7.73
C LEU A 310 -13.84 7.15 6.78
N SER A 311 -15.13 7.04 7.08
CA SER A 311 -16.13 6.46 6.17
C SER A 311 -16.90 7.57 5.47
N VAL A 312 -16.96 7.51 4.14
CA VAL A 312 -17.80 8.39 3.31
C VAL A 312 -18.69 7.54 2.42
N HIS A 313 -19.81 8.09 1.97
CA HIS A 313 -20.60 7.45 0.92
C HIS A 313 -19.78 7.33 -0.36
N SER A 314 -20.18 6.43 -1.27
CA SER A 314 -19.54 6.27 -2.57
C SER A 314 -19.53 7.56 -3.40
N ASN A 315 -20.43 8.51 -3.13
CA ASN A 315 -20.42 9.84 -3.75
C ASN A 315 -19.44 10.83 -3.09
N GLY A 316 -18.64 10.41 -2.10
CA GLY A 316 -17.64 11.24 -1.43
C GLY A 316 -18.16 12.09 -0.29
N ARG A 317 -19.47 12.10 -0.01
CA ARG A 317 -20.01 12.87 1.11
C ARG A 317 -19.81 12.12 2.43
N PRO A 318 -19.40 12.80 3.51
CA PRO A 318 -19.28 12.18 4.83
C PRO A 318 -20.58 11.49 5.27
N ASP A 319 -20.48 10.26 5.78
CA ASP A 319 -21.63 9.53 6.31
C ASP A 319 -21.89 9.95 7.76
N LEU A 320 -22.98 10.70 7.98
CA LEU A 320 -23.35 11.20 9.30
C LEU A 320 -23.77 10.09 10.29
N HIS A 321 -24.10 8.89 9.82
CA HIS A 321 -24.38 7.75 10.70
C HIS A 321 -23.09 7.09 11.22
N CYS A 322 -21.96 7.33 10.56
CA CYS A 322 -20.64 6.84 10.95
C CYS A 322 -19.86 7.95 11.65
N ASN A 323 -19.86 7.95 12.98
CA ASN A 323 -19.12 8.92 13.80
C ASN A 323 -19.43 10.39 13.42
N ASN A 324 -20.70 10.70 13.11
CA ASN A 324 -21.15 12.03 12.68
C ASN A 324 -20.41 12.58 11.45
N GLY A 325 -19.97 11.70 10.54
CA GLY A 325 -19.20 12.07 9.34
C GLY A 325 -17.77 12.56 9.65
N GLN A 326 -17.26 12.27 10.84
CA GLN A 326 -15.92 12.66 11.26
C GLN A 326 -14.94 11.48 11.25
N PRO A 327 -13.65 11.72 11.00
CA PRO A 327 -12.64 10.67 11.17
C PRO A 327 -12.60 10.14 12.59
N THR A 328 -12.53 8.81 12.72
CA THR A 328 -12.24 8.11 13.98
C THR A 328 -10.73 8.04 14.14
N LEU A 329 -10.25 8.39 15.33
CA LEU A 329 -8.84 8.27 15.72
C LEU A 329 -8.66 7.12 16.69
N LEU A 330 -7.61 6.33 16.49
CA LEU A 330 -7.24 5.21 17.33
C LEU A 330 -5.80 5.37 17.81
N ASP A 331 -5.62 5.30 19.13
CA ASP A 331 -4.31 5.22 19.78
C ASP A 331 -3.94 3.76 20.02
N ILE A 332 -2.75 3.34 19.56
CA ILE A 332 -2.22 2.00 19.77
C ILE A 332 -0.90 2.09 20.54
N GLY A 333 -1.00 2.01 21.86
CA GLY A 333 0.14 2.17 22.77
C GLY A 333 0.48 3.64 23.05
N PRO A 334 1.64 3.90 23.71
CA PRO A 334 2.02 5.24 24.17
C PRO A 334 2.71 6.09 23.10
N SER A 335 3.10 5.50 21.97
CA SER A 335 3.77 6.18 20.86
C SER A 335 2.77 6.50 19.75
N GLY A 336 3.19 7.28 18.75
CA GLY A 336 2.35 7.52 17.58
C GLY A 336 2.04 6.23 16.83
N CYS A 337 1.00 6.22 16.01
CA CYS A 337 0.67 5.07 15.18
C CYS A 337 0.04 5.50 13.85
N GLN A 338 0.22 4.70 12.81
CA GLN A 338 -0.33 5.00 11.49
C GLN A 338 -0.71 3.73 10.75
N TRP A 339 -1.77 3.80 9.93
CA TRP A 339 -2.09 2.78 8.95
C TRP A 339 -1.29 3.01 7.66
N SER A 340 -0.63 1.96 7.17
CA SER A 340 0.10 1.97 5.90
C SER A 340 -0.71 1.33 4.78
N ALA A 341 -1.49 0.30 5.11
CA ALA A 341 -2.28 -0.45 4.15
C ALA A 341 -3.59 -0.94 4.77
N ALA A 342 -4.57 -1.18 3.91
CA ALA A 342 -5.83 -1.79 4.28
C ALA A 342 -6.42 -2.56 3.10
N GLN A 343 -7.23 -3.59 3.37
CA GLN A 343 -7.94 -4.38 2.35
C GLN A 343 -9.28 -4.89 2.87
N ARG A 344 -10.22 -5.12 1.94
CA ARG A 344 -11.48 -5.83 2.20
C ARG A 344 -11.22 -7.34 2.28
N MET A 345 -11.85 -7.97 3.26
CA MET A 345 -11.83 -9.42 3.47
C MET A 345 -12.98 -10.09 2.71
N PRO A 346 -12.90 -11.40 2.39
CA PRO A 346 -13.96 -12.13 1.68
C PRO A 346 -15.34 -12.09 2.36
N ASP A 347 -15.36 -11.99 3.69
CA ASP A 347 -16.58 -11.88 4.49
C ASP A 347 -17.17 -10.46 4.58
N GLY A 348 -16.56 -9.49 3.90
CA GLY A 348 -16.97 -8.08 3.88
C GLY A 348 -16.39 -7.23 5.00
N ARG A 349 -15.68 -7.81 5.99
CA ARG A 349 -14.91 -7.02 6.97
C ARG A 349 -13.72 -6.34 6.30
N LEU A 350 -13.11 -5.40 7.02
CA LEU A 350 -11.93 -4.68 6.56
C LEU A 350 -10.78 -4.98 7.51
N ILE A 351 -9.57 -5.07 6.97
CA ILE A 351 -8.35 -5.23 7.76
C ILE A 351 -7.38 -4.10 7.42
N ALA A 352 -6.72 -3.54 8.43
CA ALA A 352 -5.69 -2.52 8.28
C ALA A 352 -4.40 -2.97 8.97
N ALA A 353 -3.26 -2.61 8.40
CA ALA A 353 -1.94 -2.86 8.97
C ALA A 353 -1.06 -1.62 8.87
N GLY A 354 -0.12 -1.49 9.81
CA GLY A 354 0.78 -0.36 9.90
C GLY A 354 1.79 -0.52 11.03
N ALA A 355 2.27 0.60 11.56
CA ALA A 355 3.28 0.57 12.61
C ALA A 355 3.02 1.60 13.72
N THR A 356 3.51 1.30 14.93
CA THR A 356 3.76 2.35 15.93
C THR A 356 5.02 3.13 15.54
N ILE A 357 5.06 4.44 15.80
CA ILE A 357 6.13 5.34 15.38
C ILE A 357 6.49 6.38 16.46
N GLY A 358 7.68 6.96 16.36
CA GLY A 358 8.12 8.05 17.25
C GLY A 358 8.61 7.60 18.63
N GLY A 359 8.64 6.29 18.89
CA GLY A 359 9.30 5.70 20.06
C GLY A 359 10.72 5.21 19.76
N VAL A 360 11.39 4.66 20.78
CA VAL A 360 12.68 3.94 20.63
C VAL A 360 12.49 2.64 19.84
N GLU A 361 11.26 2.12 19.81
CA GLU A 361 10.85 0.91 19.12
C GLU A 361 9.61 1.21 18.26
N ALA A 362 9.45 0.43 17.18
CA ALA A 362 8.28 0.41 16.33
C ALA A 362 7.82 -1.03 16.20
N ASP A 363 6.52 -1.30 16.30
CA ASP A 363 5.95 -2.64 16.21
C ASP A 363 4.89 -2.68 15.10
N PHE A 364 4.70 -3.87 14.52
CA PHE A 364 3.58 -4.11 13.61
C PHE A 364 2.27 -3.92 14.36
N ILE A 365 1.32 -3.24 13.73
CA ILE A 365 -0.06 -3.15 14.23
C ILE A 365 -1.01 -3.66 13.17
N VAL A 366 -2.04 -4.39 13.60
CA VAL A 366 -3.10 -4.91 12.75
C VAL A 366 -4.43 -4.66 13.43
N ALA A 367 -5.42 -4.12 12.71
CA ALA A 367 -6.77 -3.91 13.23
C ALA A 367 -7.82 -4.41 12.24
N ARG A 368 -8.91 -4.97 12.78
CA ARG A 368 -10.06 -5.42 11.99
C ARG A 368 -11.25 -4.49 12.23
N TYR A 369 -11.97 -4.21 11.17
CA TYR A 369 -13.15 -3.36 11.17
C TYR A 369 -14.31 -4.11 10.52
N LEU A 370 -15.52 -3.80 10.95
CA LEU A 370 -16.75 -4.25 10.30
C LEU A 370 -16.90 -3.58 8.93
N ALA A 371 -17.81 -4.11 8.11
CA ALA A 371 -18.08 -3.57 6.77
C ALA A 371 -18.57 -2.10 6.78
N ASP A 372 -19.07 -1.61 7.92
CA ASP A 372 -19.50 -0.23 8.13
C ASP A 372 -18.36 0.70 8.63
N GLY A 373 -17.15 0.17 8.78
CA GLY A 373 -15.97 0.91 9.24
C GLY A 373 -15.83 1.03 10.75
N ARG A 374 -16.74 0.45 11.56
CA ARG A 374 -16.55 0.39 13.02
C ARG A 374 -15.48 -0.65 13.39
N LEU A 375 -14.74 -0.40 14.47
CA LEU A 375 -13.73 -1.33 14.98
C LEU A 375 -14.37 -2.66 15.43
N ASP A 376 -13.84 -3.79 14.98
CA ASP A 376 -14.36 -5.13 15.29
C ASP A 376 -13.73 -5.70 16.56
N HIS A 377 -14.39 -5.51 17.70
CA HIS A 377 -13.94 -6.01 19.01
C HIS A 377 -13.89 -7.54 19.13
N SER A 378 -14.33 -8.32 18.14
CA SER A 378 -14.09 -9.77 18.14
C SER A 378 -12.65 -10.15 17.76
N PHE A 379 -11.83 -9.19 17.30
CA PHE A 379 -10.43 -9.37 16.92
C PHE A 379 -9.46 -8.94 18.03
N GLY A 380 -8.25 -9.50 18.05
CA GLY A 380 -7.17 -9.00 18.92
C GLY A 380 -7.53 -9.08 20.41
N ALA A 381 -8.08 -10.22 20.85
CA ALA A 381 -8.48 -10.47 22.23
C ALA A 381 -9.45 -9.41 22.84
N GLY A 382 -10.34 -8.83 22.02
CA GLY A 382 -11.32 -7.84 22.50
C GLY A 382 -10.99 -6.40 22.12
N HIS A 383 -9.73 -6.12 21.79
CA HIS A 383 -9.28 -4.76 21.48
C HIS A 383 -9.70 -4.29 20.08
N GLY A 384 -9.97 -5.22 19.17
CA GLY A 384 -10.18 -4.95 17.73
C GLY A 384 -8.90 -4.69 16.95
N TRP A 385 -7.77 -4.65 17.65
CA TRP A 385 -6.43 -4.50 17.11
C TRP A 385 -5.43 -5.31 17.94
N LEU A 386 -4.24 -5.50 17.39
CA LEU A 386 -3.10 -6.08 18.08
C LEU A 386 -1.81 -5.40 17.67
N ARG A 387 -0.81 -5.53 18.54
CA ARG A 387 0.56 -5.05 18.36
C ARG A 387 1.50 -6.25 18.42
N THR A 388 2.34 -6.41 17.42
CA THR A 388 3.28 -7.53 17.29
C THR A 388 4.68 -7.00 17.15
N ARG A 389 5.52 -7.35 18.12
CA ARG A 389 6.95 -7.12 18.08
C ARG A 389 7.64 -8.32 17.43
N LEU A 390 8.34 -8.10 16.33
CA LEU A 390 9.09 -9.12 15.59
C LEU A 390 10.55 -9.14 16.03
N GLY A 391 11.12 -7.97 16.33
CA GLY A 391 12.53 -7.81 16.70
C GLY A 391 12.74 -7.04 18.00
N ARG A 392 13.98 -6.56 18.20
CA ARG A 392 14.34 -5.70 19.35
C ARG A 392 14.34 -4.21 19.01
N SER A 393 13.98 -3.85 17.78
CA SER A 393 14.09 -2.47 17.28
C SER A 393 12.89 -2.12 16.40
N LEU A 394 13.09 -1.41 15.29
CA LEU A 394 12.04 -0.88 14.45
C LEU A 394 11.46 -1.96 13.53
N ASP A 395 10.19 -2.28 13.74
CA ASP A 395 9.37 -3.11 12.86
C ASP A 395 8.30 -2.25 12.17
N THR A 396 8.32 -2.19 10.85
CA THR A 396 7.36 -1.41 10.05
C THR A 396 6.56 -2.31 9.12
N ALA A 397 5.24 -2.35 9.28
CA ALA A 397 4.35 -2.94 8.29
C ALA A 397 4.02 -1.90 7.20
N THR A 398 4.17 -2.32 5.94
CA THR A 398 4.00 -1.48 4.75
C THR A 398 2.82 -1.90 3.90
N SER A 399 2.44 -3.19 3.95
CA SER A 399 1.41 -3.76 3.09
C SER A 399 0.75 -4.97 3.74
N LEU A 400 -0.43 -5.33 3.23
CA LEU A 400 -1.10 -6.56 3.60
C LEU A 400 -1.79 -7.19 2.39
N ALA A 401 -2.00 -8.50 2.46
CA ALA A 401 -2.81 -9.28 1.52
C ALA A 401 -3.70 -10.26 2.31
N VAL A 402 -4.96 -10.42 1.89
CA VAL A 402 -5.90 -11.38 2.49
C VAL A 402 -6.00 -12.63 1.63
N GLN A 403 -5.75 -13.78 2.23
CA GLN A 403 -5.87 -15.09 1.57
C GLN A 403 -7.35 -15.49 1.43
N PRO A 404 -7.72 -16.31 0.43
CA PRO A 404 -9.11 -16.75 0.22
C PRO A 404 -9.75 -17.41 1.45
N GLU A 405 -8.97 -18.16 2.23
CA GLU A 405 -9.37 -18.79 3.50
C GLU A 405 -9.47 -17.81 4.67
N GLY A 406 -9.19 -16.52 4.46
CA GLY A 406 -9.25 -15.45 5.45
C GLY A 406 -7.92 -15.12 6.13
N GLY A 407 -6.86 -15.93 5.95
CA GLY A 407 -5.53 -15.64 6.49
C GLY A 407 -5.03 -14.25 6.11
N ILE A 408 -4.42 -13.53 7.05
CA ILE A 408 -3.96 -12.15 6.83
C ILE A 408 -2.44 -12.17 6.73
N LEU A 409 -1.90 -11.87 5.57
CA LEU A 409 -0.46 -11.69 5.35
C LEU A 409 -0.11 -10.22 5.48
N VAL A 410 0.87 -9.89 6.32
CA VAL A 410 1.35 -8.53 6.52
C VAL A 410 2.82 -8.47 6.13
N GLY A 411 3.11 -7.70 5.09
CA GLY A 411 4.47 -7.43 4.61
C GLY A 411 5.07 -6.21 5.29
N GLY A 412 6.37 -6.27 5.54
CA GLY A 412 7.10 -5.14 6.11
C GLY A 412 8.58 -5.44 6.27
N TYR A 413 9.21 -4.73 7.19
CA TYR A 413 10.62 -4.95 7.51
C TYR A 413 10.90 -4.76 8.99
N SER A 414 11.93 -5.46 9.45
CA SER A 414 12.45 -5.39 10.82
C SER A 414 13.90 -4.92 10.79
N LEU A 415 14.31 -4.13 11.77
CA LEU A 415 15.68 -3.71 11.98
C LEU A 415 16.34 -4.59 13.05
N ASP A 416 17.29 -5.44 12.64
CA ASP A 416 18.18 -6.16 13.58
C ASP A 416 19.60 -6.18 13.02
N GLY A 417 20.37 -5.15 13.39
CA GLY A 417 21.65 -4.80 12.76
C GLY A 417 21.49 -4.19 11.36
N ASN A 418 20.78 -4.87 10.45
CA ASN A 418 20.39 -4.39 9.13
C ASN A 418 18.89 -4.56 8.91
N TYR A 419 18.30 -3.76 8.02
CA TYR A 419 16.90 -3.95 7.61
C TYR A 419 16.71 -5.28 6.88
N ARG A 420 15.72 -6.04 7.31
CA ARG A 420 15.32 -7.33 6.73
C ARG A 420 13.85 -7.30 6.36
N ALA A 421 13.57 -7.67 5.11
CA ALA A 421 12.22 -7.86 4.60
C ALA A 421 11.57 -9.07 5.28
N VAL A 422 10.33 -8.91 5.71
CA VAL A 422 9.55 -9.95 6.40
C VAL A 422 8.11 -10.01 5.88
N VAL A 423 7.48 -11.16 6.06
CA VAL A 423 6.04 -11.37 5.93
C VAL A 423 5.54 -12.11 7.17
N ALA A 424 4.57 -11.56 7.88
CA ALA A 424 3.91 -12.21 9.01
C ALA A 424 2.51 -12.69 8.62
N ARG A 425 2.09 -13.87 9.08
CA ARG A 425 0.73 -14.37 8.88
C ARG A 425 -0.06 -14.34 10.19
N TYR A 426 -1.26 -13.76 10.14
CA TYR A 426 -2.22 -13.71 11.24
C TYR A 426 -3.49 -14.50 10.93
N LEU A 427 -4.09 -15.05 11.98
CA LEU A 427 -5.32 -15.85 11.90
C LEU A 427 -6.57 -14.97 11.82
N ASN A 428 -7.54 -15.43 11.03
CA ASN A 428 -8.89 -14.85 10.94
C ASN A 428 -9.93 -15.99 10.97
N PRO A 429 -10.22 -16.56 12.16
CA PRO A 429 -11.13 -17.67 12.32
C PRO A 429 -12.60 -17.32 12.05
#